data_AF-A0A6G3RHU7-F1
#
_entry.id   AF-A0A6G3RHU7-F1
#
_cell.length_a   1.000
_cell.length_b   1.000
_cell.length_c   1.000
_cell.angle_alpha   90.00
_cell.angle_beta   90.00
_cell.angle_gamma   90.00
#
_symmetry.space_group_name_H-M   'P 1'
#
loop_
_entity.id
_entity.type
_entity.pdbx_description
1 polymer ?
#
loop_
_entity_poly.entity_id
_entity_poly.type
_entity_poly.pdbx_seq_one_letter_code
_entity_poly.pdbx_strand_id
1 'polypeptide(L)'
;VAAGAPGRSLRLEIEGLGGGEWLIPLDSPAATASREHEVAHVALDGVEFCRLAAGHVSPEEAAAGQDGDREAIRDVLFAAASLSRM
;
A
#
# COMPACT_ATOMS: atom_id res chain seq x y z
N VAL A 1 13.45 5.14 -11.18
CA VAL A 1 14.34 3.95 -11.30
C VAL A 1 14.18 3.35 -12.71
N ALA A 2 15.24 2.74 -13.27
CA ALA A 2 15.15 2.09 -14.59
C ALA A 2 14.18 0.90 -14.57
N ALA A 3 13.52 0.60 -15.69
CA ALA A 3 12.58 -0.53 -15.77
C ALA A 3 13.27 -1.85 -15.40
N GLY A 4 12.63 -2.66 -14.58
CA GLY A 4 13.14 -3.94 -14.07
C GLY A 4 14.21 -3.82 -12.98
N ALA A 5 14.74 -2.61 -12.70
CA ALA A 5 15.67 -2.41 -11.61
C ALA A 5 14.91 -2.30 -10.26
N PRO A 6 15.50 -2.75 -9.14
CA PRO A 6 14.88 -2.66 -7.84
C PRO A 6 14.74 -1.19 -7.40
N GLY A 7 13.62 -0.88 -6.75
CA GLY A 7 13.34 0.41 -6.13
C GLY A 7 12.67 0.23 -4.77
N ARG A 8 12.40 1.35 -4.09
CA ARG A 8 11.67 1.34 -2.81
C ARG A 8 10.33 0.64 -2.99
N SER A 9 10.03 -0.22 -2.04
CA SER A 9 8.79 -0.99 -2.01
C SER A 9 8.05 -0.73 -0.70
N LEU A 10 6.74 -0.63 -0.78
CA LEU A 10 5.87 -0.71 0.39
C LEU A 10 5.23 -2.09 0.43
N ARG A 11 5.21 -2.74 1.59
CA ARG A 11 4.43 -3.95 1.81
C ARG A 11 3.03 -3.56 2.27
N LEU A 12 2.04 -4.01 1.53
CA LEU A 12 0.63 -3.92 1.88
C LEU A 12 0.19 -5.30 2.33
N GLU A 13 -0.25 -5.43 3.57
CA GLU A 13 -0.87 -6.63 4.12
C GLU A 13 -2.37 -6.37 4.28
N ILE A 14 -3.19 -7.27 3.72
CA ILE A 14 -4.62 -7.29 3.98
C ILE A 14 -4.89 -8.51 4.84
N GLU A 15 -5.40 -8.29 6.04
CA GLU A 15 -5.67 -9.32 7.03
C GLU A 15 -7.06 -9.95 6.79
N GLY A 16 -7.28 -11.12 7.39
CA GLY A 16 -8.56 -11.83 7.38
C GLY A 16 -8.72 -12.87 6.26
N LEU A 17 -9.95 -13.34 6.09
CA LEU A 17 -10.28 -14.42 5.15
C LEU A 17 -10.14 -13.93 3.70
N GLY A 18 -9.20 -14.52 2.95
CA GLY A 18 -8.87 -14.09 1.59
C GLY A 18 -7.90 -12.91 1.54
N GLY A 19 -7.28 -12.56 2.68
CA GLY A 19 -6.18 -11.62 2.77
C GLY A 19 -4.90 -12.09 2.08
N GLY A 20 -3.86 -11.26 2.16
CA GLY A 20 -2.58 -11.53 1.52
C GLY A 20 -1.57 -10.42 1.73
N GLU A 21 -0.40 -10.58 1.12
CA GLU A 21 0.66 -9.58 1.12
C GLU A 21 1.01 -9.21 -0.32
N TRP A 22 1.15 -7.91 -0.57
CA TRP A 22 1.57 -7.35 -1.86
C TRP A 22 2.74 -6.40 -1.64
N LEU A 23 3.70 -6.42 -2.57
CA LEU A 23 4.77 -5.43 -2.63
C LEU A 23 4.44 -4.41 -3.71
N ILE A 24 4.36 -3.14 -3.33
CA ILE A 24 4.01 -2.03 -4.20
C ILE A 24 5.28 -1.23 -4.51
N PRO A 25 5.71 -1.13 -5.79
CA PRO A 25 6.85 -0.32 -6.15
C PRO A 25 6.49 1.17 -6.06
N LEU A 26 7.33 1.97 -5.39
CA LEU A 26 7.06 3.38 -5.11
C LEU A 26 7.72 4.35 -6.09
N ASP A 27 8.88 3.99 -6.63
CA ASP A 27 9.68 4.94 -7.43
C ASP A 27 9.34 4.92 -8.94
N SER A 28 8.65 3.88 -9.41
CA SER A 28 8.19 3.72 -10.80
C SER A 28 7.27 2.49 -10.91
N PRO A 29 6.18 2.54 -11.71
CA PRO A 29 5.36 1.36 -11.99
C PRO A 29 6.13 0.20 -12.67
N ALA A 30 7.25 0.51 -13.33
CA ALA A 30 8.10 -0.47 -13.98
C ALA A 30 9.27 -0.98 -13.11
N ALA A 31 9.37 -0.51 -11.86
CA ALA A 31 10.39 -0.99 -10.93
C ALA A 31 10.03 -2.39 -10.39
N THR A 32 11.04 -3.17 -10.05
CA THR A 32 10.85 -4.48 -9.42
C THR A 32 10.60 -4.29 -7.93
N ALA A 33 9.41 -4.64 -7.46
CA ALA A 33 9.07 -4.62 -6.04
C ALA A 33 9.77 -5.78 -5.32
N SER A 34 10.31 -5.54 -4.12
CA SER A 34 11.14 -6.52 -3.39
C SER A 34 11.09 -6.30 -1.87
N ARG A 35 11.26 -7.37 -1.09
CA ARG A 35 11.34 -7.27 0.38
C ARG A 35 12.66 -6.65 0.83
N GLU A 36 13.73 -6.85 0.07
CA GLU A 36 15.05 -6.31 0.36
C GLU A 36 15.08 -4.78 0.33
N HIS A 37 14.14 -4.15 -0.39
CA HIS A 37 13.98 -2.70 -0.49
C HIS A 37 12.64 -2.23 0.11
N GLU A 38 12.07 -3.00 1.04
CA GLU A 38 10.91 -2.60 1.81
C GLU A 38 11.28 -1.40 2.70
N VAL A 39 10.58 -0.28 2.51
CA VAL A 39 10.76 0.94 3.31
C VAL A 39 9.60 1.22 4.25
N ALA A 40 8.48 0.55 4.03
CA ALA A 40 7.25 0.71 4.81
C ALA A 40 6.38 -0.55 4.74
N HIS A 41 5.64 -0.78 5.82
CA HIS A 41 4.63 -1.82 5.92
C HIS A 41 3.32 -1.22 6.44
N VAL A 42 2.20 -1.55 5.80
CA VAL A 42 0.86 -1.20 6.29
C VAL A 42 -0.05 -2.42 6.25
N ALA A 43 -0.78 -2.63 7.33
CA ALA A 43 -1.76 -3.70 7.49
C ALA A 43 -3.17 -3.12 7.66
N LEU A 44 -4.14 -3.72 6.96
CA LEU A 44 -5.55 -3.33 6.95
C LEU A 44 -6.44 -4.57 7.05
N ASP A 45 -7.58 -4.50 7.72
CA ASP A 45 -8.63 -5.51 7.53
C ASP A 45 -9.21 -5.43 6.11
N GLY A 46 -9.63 -6.58 5.56
CA GLY A 46 -10.23 -6.65 4.22
C GLY A 46 -11.43 -5.72 4.01
N VAL A 47 -12.28 -5.54 5.03
CA VAL A 47 -13.43 -4.62 4.98
C VAL A 47 -12.96 -3.18 5.01
N GLU A 48 -11.96 -2.86 5.83
CA GLU A 48 -11.37 -1.51 5.89
C GLU A 48 -10.72 -1.13 4.57
N PHE A 49 -9.96 -2.04 3.94
CA PHE A 49 -9.40 -1.81 2.62
C PHE A 49 -10.48 -1.57 1.57
N CYS A 50 -11.56 -2.37 1.56
CA CYS A 50 -12.67 -2.18 0.63
C CYS A 50 -13.37 -0.83 0.84
N ARG A 51 -13.59 -0.43 2.10
CA ARG A 51 -14.14 0.89 2.42
C ARG A 51 -13.20 2.01 1.97
N LEU A 52 -11.89 1.87 2.16
CA LEU A 52 -10.89 2.84 1.74
C LEU A 52 -10.92 3.00 0.22
N ALA A 53 -10.80 1.89 -0.51
CA ALA A 53 -10.84 1.87 -1.97
C ALA A 53 -12.15 2.41 -2.54
N ALA A 54 -13.27 2.26 -1.82
CA ALA A 54 -14.58 2.84 -2.16
C ALA A 54 -14.74 4.31 -1.72
N GLY A 55 -13.75 4.93 -1.08
CA GLY A 55 -13.81 6.31 -0.61
C GLY A 55 -14.74 6.53 0.60
N HIS A 56 -15.02 5.47 1.37
CA HIS A 56 -15.91 5.49 2.53
C HIS A 56 -15.18 5.70 3.88
N VAL A 57 -13.86 5.75 3.88
CA VAL A 57 -13.03 6.04 5.05
C VAL A 57 -11.81 6.82 4.60
N SER A 58 -11.30 7.72 5.44
CA SER A 58 -10.08 8.45 5.12
C SER A 58 -8.84 7.54 5.26
N PRO A 59 -7.77 7.80 4.50
CA PRO A 59 -6.48 7.13 4.67
C PRO A 59 -5.98 7.10 6.12
N GLU A 60 -6.17 8.18 6.86
CA GLU A 60 -5.73 8.32 8.25
C GLU A 60 -6.52 7.42 9.22
N GLU A 61 -7.78 7.13 8.88
CA GLU A 61 -8.68 6.30 9.70
C GLU A 61 -8.61 4.81 9.35
N ALA A 62 -8.09 4.46 8.16
CA ALA A 62 -8.10 3.07 7.67
C ALA A 62 -6.96 2.21 8.22
N ALA A 63 -5.78 2.78 8.48
CA ALA A 63 -4.57 2.00 8.78
C ALA A 63 -4.56 1.44 10.22
N ALA A 64 -4.90 0.15 10.36
CA ALA A 64 -4.87 -0.56 11.64
C ALA A 64 -3.43 -0.79 12.17
N GLY A 65 -2.47 -1.03 11.27
CA GLY A 65 -1.04 -1.17 11.59
C GLY A 65 -0.15 -0.50 10.54
N GLN A 66 0.86 0.24 10.97
CA GLN A 66 1.81 0.92 10.09
C GLN A 66 3.21 1.00 10.69
N ASP A 67 4.23 0.74 9.89
CA ASP A 67 5.64 0.83 10.27
C ASP A 67 6.51 1.35 9.10
N GLY A 68 7.59 2.07 9.43
CA GLY A 68 8.53 2.63 8.46
C GLY A 68 8.17 4.02 7.91
N ASP A 69 8.42 4.24 6.62
CA ASP A 69 8.28 5.54 5.94
C ASP A 69 6.81 6.00 5.87
N ARG A 70 6.47 6.98 6.73
CA ARG A 70 5.10 7.53 6.83
C ARG A 70 4.62 8.21 5.57
N GLU A 71 5.51 8.82 4.79
CA GLU A 71 5.11 9.48 3.55
C GLU A 71 4.73 8.43 2.49
N ALA A 72 5.53 7.36 2.37
CA ALA A 72 5.19 6.24 1.50
C ALA A 72 3.85 5.58 1.86
N ILE A 73 3.58 5.39 3.16
CA ILE A 73 2.32 4.83 3.65
C ILE A 73 1.15 5.74 3.27
N ARG A 74 1.26 7.04 3.58
CA ARG A 74 0.24 8.02 3.23
C ARG A 74 -0.05 7.99 1.73
N ASP A 75 0.99 8.07 0.90
CA ASP A 75 0.82 8.15 -0.55
C ASP A 75 0.14 6.90 -1.12
N VAL A 76 0.47 5.71 -0.60
CA VAL A 76 -0.21 4.45 -1.00
C VAL A 76 -1.67 4.42 -0.55
N LEU A 77 -2.00 4.83 0.68
CA LEU A 77 -3.38 4.84 1.16
C LEU A 77 -4.24 5.86 0.38
N PHE A 78 -3.68 7.02 0.06
CA PHE A 78 -4.35 8.00 -0.82
C PHE A 78 -4.51 7.48 -2.25
N ALA A 79 -3.52 6.76 -2.79
CA ALA A 79 -3.64 6.10 -4.09
C ALA A 79 -4.76 5.04 -4.08
N ALA A 80 -4.85 4.21 -3.04
CA ALA A 80 -5.94 3.25 -2.87
C ALA A 80 -7.31 3.94 -2.80
N ALA A 81 -7.45 5.02 -2.02
CA ALA A 81 -8.69 5.78 -1.93
C ALA A 81 -9.12 6.42 -3.26
N SER A 82 -8.16 6.73 -4.13
CA SER A 82 -8.43 7.32 -5.45
C SER A 82 -9.11 6.37 -6.43
N LEU A 83 -9.06 5.05 -6.19
CA LEU A 83 -9.71 4.02 -7.01
C LEU A 83 -11.24 4.20 -7.09
N SER A 84 -11.84 4.80 -6.07
CA SER A 84 -13.28 5.15 -6.04
C SER A 84 -13.74 6.07 -7.18
N ARG A 85 -12.82 6.72 -7.89
CA ARG A 85 -13.10 7.70 -8.94
C ARG A 85 -12.66 7.23 -10.33
N MET A 86 -12.26 5.96 -10.47
CA MET A 86 -11.84 5.37 -11.76
C MET A 86 -13.01 4.85 -12.58
#